data_AF-A0A382GRJ1-F1
#
_entry.id   AF-A0A382GRJ1-F1
#
_cell.length_a   1.000
_cell.length_b   1.000
_cell.length_c   1.000
_cell.angle_alpha   90.00
_cell.angle_beta   90.00
_cell.angle_gamma   90.00
#
_symmetry.space_group_name_H-M   'P 1'
#
loop_
_entity.id
_entity.type
_entity.pdbx_description
1 polymer ?
#
loop_
_entity_poly.entity_id
_entity_poly.type
_entity_poly.pdbx_seq_one_letter_code
_entity_poly.pdbx_strand_id
1 'polypeptide(L)'
;MSDSNDPLSAEKNLLAEANQKPILSRWGTFAKLSGPGWLQGAITLGGGSLAGSLYIGVIGGYELLWLQPLMMIFGVLMLSVIGYVTLSTGEKPFRAINKHINPVLGWGWLIAALLANLVWAMPQFSLGTAAIQQNFGVLDGAYGKYICALLLFVIGSAVVWSYDSGSKGVKVFEIILKIMVAIVVVSFFGVVVAMSGRLNWGEIFTGFIPNFSLLS
;
A
#
# COMPACT_ATOMS: atom_id res chain seq x y z
N MET A 1 34.11 12.40 21.42
CA MET A 1 33.32 13.65 21.30
C MET A 1 31.95 13.24 20.79
N SER A 2 30.93 13.47 21.60
CA SER A 2 29.56 12.99 21.42
C SER A 2 28.79 13.90 20.47
N ASP A 3 28.50 13.43 19.27
CA ASP A 3 27.55 14.10 18.38
C ASP A 3 26.14 14.03 18.97
N SER A 4 25.73 15.15 19.54
CA SER A 4 24.48 15.37 20.28
C SER A 4 23.26 15.58 19.37
N ASN A 5 23.22 14.90 18.23
CA ASN A 5 22.11 14.99 17.26
C ASN A 5 21.91 13.69 16.47
N ASP A 6 22.04 12.53 17.12
CA ASP A 6 21.73 11.25 16.50
C ASP A 6 20.21 10.95 16.59
N PRO A 7 19.42 11.09 15.50
CA PRO A 7 17.98 10.80 15.51
C PRO A 7 17.66 9.38 16.00
N LEU A 8 18.58 8.43 15.83
CA LEU A 8 18.44 7.06 16.33
C LEU A 8 18.50 6.98 17.86
N SER A 9 19.29 7.82 18.51
CA SER A 9 19.39 7.87 19.98
C SER A 9 18.12 8.49 20.60
N ALA A 10 17.56 9.52 19.96
CA ALA A 10 16.29 10.12 20.36
C ALA A 10 15.12 9.13 20.22
N GLU A 11 15.07 8.39 19.11
CA GLU A 11 14.01 7.40 18.86
C GLU A 11 14.08 6.20 19.82
N LYS A 12 15.29 5.70 20.13
CA LYS A 12 15.50 4.65 21.15
C LYS A 12 15.03 5.08 22.54
N ASN A 13 15.32 6.32 22.93
CA ASN A 13 14.85 6.87 24.21
C ASN A 13 13.33 7.00 24.23
N LEU A 14 12.73 7.42 23.12
CA LEU A 14 11.27 7.54 22.96
C LEU A 14 10.57 6.16 23.05
N LEU A 15 11.17 5.12 22.46
CA LEU A 15 10.67 3.74 22.57
C LEU A 15 10.81 3.16 23.98
N ALA A 16 11.94 3.43 24.66
CA ALA A 16 12.15 3.02 26.05
C ALA A 16 11.13 3.69 27.00
N GLU A 17 10.88 4.99 26.80
CA GLU A 17 9.88 5.75 27.55
C GLU A 17 8.45 5.27 27.24
N ALA A 18 8.14 4.94 25.98
CA ALA A 18 6.85 4.38 25.58
C ALA A 18 6.57 3.00 26.21
N ASN A 19 7.60 2.16 26.39
CA ASN A 19 7.47 0.86 27.04
C ASN A 19 7.21 0.95 28.55
N GLN A 20 7.60 2.07 29.19
CA GLN A 20 7.33 2.33 30.61
C GLN A 20 5.96 3.00 30.84
N LYS A 21 5.29 3.48 29.79
CA LYS A 21 3.98 4.13 29.88
C LYS A 21 2.82 3.12 29.97
N PRO A 22 1.72 3.49 30.65
CA PRO A 22 0.50 2.69 30.67
C PRO A 22 -0.03 2.47 29.25
N ILE A 23 -0.69 1.33 29.04
CA ILE A 23 -1.10 0.80 27.73
C ILE A 23 -1.68 1.88 26.82
N LEU A 24 -2.65 2.68 27.28
CA LEU A 24 -3.31 3.71 26.46
C LEU A 24 -2.33 4.77 25.88
N SER A 25 -1.37 5.22 26.68
CA SER A 25 -0.34 6.19 26.25
C SER A 25 0.72 5.56 25.35
N ARG A 26 0.96 4.26 25.53
CA ARG A 26 1.84 3.46 24.67
C ARG A 26 1.24 3.29 23.27
N TRP A 27 -0.06 3.02 23.15
CA TRP A 27 -0.77 2.97 21.86
C TRP A 27 -0.71 4.31 21.12
N GLY A 28 -0.91 5.44 21.81
CA GLY A 28 -0.78 6.76 21.19
C GLY A 28 0.63 7.08 20.67
N THR A 29 1.65 6.58 21.36
CA THR A 29 3.05 6.74 20.92
C THR A 29 3.37 5.88 19.70
N PHE A 30 2.92 4.63 19.68
CA PHE A 30 3.06 3.76 18.49
C PHE A 30 2.24 4.25 17.30
N ALA A 31 1.05 4.81 17.53
CA ALA A 31 0.24 5.41 16.47
C ALA A 31 1.00 6.57 15.79
N LYS A 32 1.74 7.39 16.54
CA LYS A 32 2.60 8.44 15.97
C LYS A 32 3.76 7.89 15.14
N LEU A 33 4.35 6.77 15.55
CA LEU A 33 5.44 6.10 14.84
C LEU A 33 4.97 5.25 13.64
N SER A 34 3.66 5.04 13.48
CA SER A 34 3.08 4.23 12.39
C SER A 34 3.10 4.90 11.00
N GLY A 35 3.65 6.11 10.87
CA GLY A 35 3.68 6.89 9.63
C GLY A 35 4.12 6.11 8.38
N PRO A 36 5.28 5.42 8.41
CA PRO A 36 5.73 4.59 7.30
C PRO A 36 4.79 3.43 6.96
N GLY A 37 4.14 2.85 7.98
CA GLY A 37 3.16 1.78 7.80
C GLY A 37 1.88 2.23 7.08
N TRP A 38 1.43 3.46 7.31
CA TRP A 38 0.29 4.04 6.57
C TRP A 38 0.62 4.23 5.09
N LEU A 39 1.81 4.74 4.79
CA LEU A 39 2.28 4.89 3.40
C LEU A 39 2.34 3.53 2.70
N GLN A 40 2.86 2.53 3.40
CA GLN A 40 2.98 1.17 2.89
C GLN A 40 1.61 0.48 2.67
N GLY A 41 0.66 0.68 3.59
CA GLY A 41 -0.72 0.20 3.44
C GLY A 41 -1.46 0.90 2.30
N ALA A 42 -1.20 2.18 2.04
CA ALA A 42 -1.78 2.87 0.89
C ALA A 42 -1.33 2.27 -0.45
N ILE A 43 -0.07 1.84 -0.54
CA ILE A 43 0.48 1.21 -1.75
C ILE A 43 -0.22 -0.12 -2.05
N THR A 44 -0.71 -0.85 -1.04
CA THR A 44 -1.44 -2.11 -1.29
C THR A 44 -2.89 -1.87 -1.75
N LEU A 45 -3.44 -0.69 -1.49
CA LEU A 45 -4.75 -0.22 -1.97
C LEU A 45 -4.65 0.34 -3.40
N GLY A 46 -4.32 -0.53 -4.34
CA GLY A 46 -4.12 -0.19 -5.75
C GLY A 46 -5.21 -0.69 -6.69
N GLY A 47 -5.19 -0.23 -7.94
CA GLY A 47 -6.11 -0.71 -8.99
C GLY A 47 -6.00 -2.20 -9.26
N GLY A 48 -4.83 -2.82 -9.06
CA GLY A 48 -4.66 -4.27 -9.16
C GLY A 48 -5.43 -5.02 -8.07
N SER A 49 -5.29 -4.60 -6.81
CA SER A 49 -6.00 -5.20 -5.68
C SER A 49 -7.51 -5.02 -5.80
N LEU A 50 -7.97 -3.85 -6.27
CA LEU A 50 -9.39 -3.55 -6.50
C LEU A 50 -9.97 -4.39 -7.64
N ALA A 51 -9.27 -4.50 -8.77
CA ALA A 51 -9.71 -5.33 -9.89
C ALA A 51 -9.73 -6.82 -9.50
N GLY A 52 -8.71 -7.28 -8.78
CA GLY A 52 -8.63 -8.65 -8.29
C GLY A 52 -9.74 -8.99 -7.29
N SER A 53 -10.00 -8.13 -6.31
CA SER A 53 -11.06 -8.35 -5.32
C SER A 53 -12.46 -8.31 -5.94
N LEU A 54 -12.69 -7.39 -6.88
CA LEU A 54 -13.95 -7.33 -7.63
C LEU A 54 -14.14 -8.57 -8.50
N TYR A 55 -13.10 -9.00 -9.22
CA TYR A 55 -13.15 -10.21 -10.04
C TYR A 55 -13.46 -11.46 -9.22
N ILE A 56 -12.77 -11.64 -8.08
CA ILE A 56 -13.04 -12.72 -7.12
C ILE A 56 -14.49 -12.65 -6.61
N GLY A 57 -14.99 -11.46 -6.30
CA GLY A 57 -16.38 -11.28 -5.86
C GLY A 57 -17.41 -11.59 -6.94
N VAL A 58 -17.11 -11.31 -8.22
CA VAL A 58 -17.99 -11.63 -9.35
C VAL A 58 -18.06 -13.13 -9.60
N ILE A 59 -16.92 -13.84 -9.51
CA ILE A 59 -16.86 -15.28 -9.81
C ILE A 59 -17.23 -16.18 -8.63
N GLY A 60 -16.85 -15.78 -7.41
CA GLY A 60 -16.93 -16.61 -6.20
C GLY A 60 -17.87 -16.05 -5.13
N GLY A 61 -18.59 -14.97 -5.44
CA GLY A 61 -19.52 -14.32 -4.50
C GLY A 61 -18.83 -13.99 -3.18
N TYR A 62 -19.43 -14.44 -2.08
CA TYR A 62 -18.87 -14.29 -0.74
C TYR A 62 -17.94 -15.44 -0.32
N GLU A 63 -17.94 -16.56 -1.03
CA GLU A 63 -17.29 -17.80 -0.58
C GLU A 63 -15.76 -17.74 -0.54
N LEU A 64 -15.18 -16.76 -1.24
CA LEU A 64 -13.74 -16.51 -1.29
C LEU A 64 -13.31 -15.31 -0.41
N LEU A 65 -14.19 -14.77 0.43
CA LEU A 65 -13.85 -13.65 1.33
C LEU A 65 -12.72 -14.01 2.30
N TRP A 66 -12.62 -15.26 2.76
CA TRP A 66 -11.55 -15.74 3.64
C TRP A 66 -10.14 -15.63 3.03
N LEU A 67 -10.02 -15.58 1.69
CA LEU A 67 -8.72 -15.36 1.03
C LEU A 67 -8.19 -13.94 1.29
N GLN A 68 -9.06 -12.94 1.43
CA GLN A 68 -8.64 -11.56 1.66
C GLN A 68 -7.83 -11.39 2.97
N PRO A 69 -8.33 -11.80 4.15
CA PRO A 69 -7.55 -11.72 5.39
C PRO A 69 -6.29 -12.59 5.36
N LEU A 70 -6.33 -13.76 4.71
CA LEU A 70 -5.14 -14.59 4.54
C LEU A 70 -4.04 -13.84 3.74
N MET A 71 -4.40 -13.23 2.62
CA MET A 71 -3.47 -12.45 1.81
C MET A 71 -2.96 -11.21 2.55
N MET A 72 -3.81 -10.57 3.36
CA MET A 72 -3.38 -9.47 4.23
C MET A 72 -2.35 -9.92 5.27
N ILE A 73 -2.53 -11.10 5.89
CA ILE A 73 -1.56 -11.67 6.84
C ILE A 73 -0.22 -11.90 6.15
N PHE A 74 -0.21 -12.51 4.96
CA PHE A 74 1.03 -12.71 4.20
C PHE A 74 1.69 -11.38 3.81
N GLY A 75 0.89 -10.39 3.42
CA GLY A 75 1.38 -9.03 3.17
C GLY A 75 2.07 -8.43 4.39
N VAL A 76 1.41 -8.41 5.55
CA VAL A 76 1.97 -7.89 6.80
C VAL A 76 3.25 -8.64 7.19
N LEU A 77 3.28 -9.96 7.05
CA LEU A 77 4.46 -10.78 7.35
C LEU A 77 5.63 -10.42 6.41
N MET A 78 5.41 -10.38 5.10
CA MET A 78 6.43 -10.03 4.12
C MET A 78 7.03 -8.64 4.41
N LEU A 79 6.17 -7.66 4.68
CA LEU A 79 6.58 -6.29 4.98
C LEU A 79 7.36 -6.20 6.31
N SER A 80 6.95 -6.98 7.32
CA SER A 80 7.66 -7.08 8.61
C SER A 80 9.05 -7.71 8.44
N VAL A 81 9.18 -8.74 7.61
CA VAL A 81 10.47 -9.39 7.31
C VAL A 81 11.41 -8.44 6.59
N ILE A 82 10.93 -7.67 5.61
CA ILE A 82 11.76 -6.68 4.91
C ILE A 82 12.24 -5.59 5.88
N GLY A 83 11.35 -5.09 6.74
CA GLY A 83 11.71 -4.15 7.79
C GLY A 83 12.78 -4.72 8.72
N TYR A 84 12.60 -5.96 9.19
CA TYR A 84 13.58 -6.65 10.02
C TYR A 84 14.95 -6.77 9.34
N VAL A 85 15.01 -7.22 8.08
CA VAL A 85 16.28 -7.33 7.34
C VAL A 85 17.00 -5.98 7.28
N THR A 86 16.28 -4.90 6.95
CA THR A 86 16.90 -3.56 6.87
C THR A 86 17.36 -3.03 8.24
N LEU A 87 16.59 -3.27 9.29
CA LEU A 87 16.90 -2.81 10.65
C LEU A 87 18.02 -3.64 11.31
N SER A 88 18.09 -4.94 11.03
CA SER A 88 19.10 -5.83 11.61
C SER A 88 20.43 -5.80 10.86
N THR A 89 20.42 -5.62 9.55
CA THR A 89 21.67 -5.57 8.76
C THR A 89 22.24 -4.16 8.63
N GLY A 90 21.40 -3.12 8.72
CA GLY A 90 21.81 -1.74 8.47
C GLY A 90 22.26 -1.46 7.02
N GLU A 91 22.17 -2.46 6.14
CA GLU A 91 22.55 -2.37 4.73
C GLU A 91 21.31 -2.35 3.84
N LYS A 92 21.36 -1.61 2.74
CA LYS A 92 20.29 -1.64 1.72
C LYS A 92 20.25 -3.04 1.09
N PRO A 93 19.05 -3.60 0.81
CA PRO A 93 18.89 -4.96 0.28
C PRO A 93 19.77 -5.27 -0.94
N PHE A 94 19.87 -4.35 -1.90
CA PHE A 94 20.74 -4.49 -3.08
C PHE A 94 22.22 -4.68 -2.72
N ARG A 95 22.73 -3.89 -1.76
CA ARG A 95 24.14 -3.97 -1.33
C ARG A 95 24.41 -5.26 -0.57
N ALA A 96 23.47 -5.69 0.27
CA ALA A 96 23.55 -6.93 1.01
C ALA A 96 23.60 -8.15 0.05
N ILE A 97 22.76 -8.18 -0.98
CA ILE A 97 22.76 -9.25 -1.99
C ILE A 97 24.08 -9.31 -2.76
N ASN A 98 24.60 -8.14 -3.20
CA ASN A 98 25.87 -8.08 -3.93
C ASN A 98 27.06 -8.57 -3.08
N LYS A 99 27.05 -8.27 -1.77
CA LYS A 99 28.14 -8.58 -0.85
C LYS A 99 28.10 -10.02 -0.33
N HIS A 100 26.91 -10.53 -0.01
CA HIS A 100 26.76 -11.82 0.67
C HIS A 100 26.35 -12.98 -0.25
N ILE A 101 25.88 -12.70 -1.48
CA ILE A 101 25.44 -13.73 -2.42
C ILE A 101 26.26 -13.66 -3.72
N ASN A 102 25.91 -12.74 -4.62
CA ASN A 102 26.60 -12.56 -5.89
C ASN A 102 26.17 -11.23 -6.55
N PRO A 103 27.11 -10.40 -7.06
CA PRO A 103 26.78 -9.20 -7.81
C PRO A 103 25.81 -9.41 -8.98
N VAL A 104 25.96 -10.51 -9.74
CA VAL A 104 25.06 -10.83 -10.86
C VAL A 104 23.63 -11.02 -10.38
N LEU A 105 23.44 -11.66 -9.23
CA LEU A 105 22.11 -11.87 -8.65
C LEU A 105 21.51 -10.57 -8.12
N GLY A 106 22.31 -9.67 -7.56
CA GLY A 106 21.80 -8.36 -7.12
C GLY A 106 21.40 -7.47 -8.28
N TRP A 107 22.19 -7.42 -9.36
CA TRP A 107 21.81 -6.71 -10.59
C TRP A 107 20.60 -7.34 -11.29
N GLY A 108 20.53 -8.68 -11.33
CA GLY A 108 19.36 -9.40 -11.84
C GLY A 108 18.10 -9.09 -11.04
N TRP A 109 18.20 -9.08 -9.71
CA TRP A 109 17.11 -8.68 -8.82
C TRP A 109 16.67 -7.23 -9.04
N LEU A 110 17.63 -6.30 -9.22
CA LEU A 110 17.31 -4.90 -9.49
C LEU A 110 16.51 -4.73 -10.79
N ILE A 111 16.95 -5.40 -11.87
CA ILE A 111 16.23 -5.38 -13.16
C ILE A 111 14.84 -5.99 -13.00
N ALA A 112 14.72 -7.14 -12.34
CA ALA A 112 13.44 -7.77 -12.07
C ALA A 112 12.50 -6.86 -11.26
N ALA A 113 13.02 -6.18 -10.23
CA ALA A 113 12.26 -5.23 -9.43
C ALA A 113 11.80 -4.01 -10.24
N LEU A 114 12.63 -3.49 -11.14
CA LEU A 114 12.24 -2.40 -12.04
C LEU A 114 11.12 -2.83 -12.99
N LEU A 115 11.24 -4.01 -13.62
CA LEU A 115 10.20 -4.56 -14.49
C LEU A 115 8.90 -4.81 -13.73
N ALA A 116 8.97 -5.34 -12.51
CA ALA A 116 7.81 -5.55 -11.66
C ALA A 116 7.09 -4.22 -11.34
N ASN A 117 7.83 -3.14 -11.11
CA ASN A 117 7.25 -1.80 -10.90
C ASN A 117 6.53 -1.27 -12.15
N LEU A 118 7.04 -1.54 -13.36
CA LEU A 118 6.34 -1.20 -14.60
C LEU A 118 5.00 -1.95 -14.72
N VAL A 119 4.99 -3.24 -14.37
CA VAL A 119 3.76 -4.05 -14.36
C VAL A 119 2.78 -3.54 -13.32
N TRP A 120 3.27 -3.17 -12.14
CA TRP A 120 2.45 -2.65 -11.05
C TRP A 120 1.83 -1.28 -11.36
N ALA A 121 2.50 -0.46 -12.18
CA ALA A 121 1.97 0.83 -12.60
C ALA A 121 0.78 0.71 -13.57
N MET A 122 0.75 -0.34 -14.42
CA MET A 122 -0.26 -0.47 -15.48
C MET A 122 -1.72 -0.43 -14.96
N PRO A 123 -2.12 -1.20 -13.93
CA PRO A 123 -3.47 -1.11 -13.35
C PRO A 123 -3.80 0.27 -12.79
N GLN A 124 -2.81 1.02 -12.28
CA GLN A 124 -3.04 2.36 -11.72
C GLN A 124 -3.38 3.37 -12.82
N PHE A 125 -2.64 3.35 -13.93
CA PHE A 125 -2.95 4.18 -15.10
C PHE A 125 -4.29 3.81 -15.72
N SER A 126 -4.59 2.51 -15.80
CA SER A 126 -5.89 2.04 -16.30
C SER A 126 -7.03 2.49 -15.42
N LEU A 127 -6.90 2.35 -14.09
CA LEU A 127 -7.93 2.78 -13.14
C LEU A 127 -8.11 4.29 -13.15
N GLY A 128 -7.02 5.06 -13.12
CA GLY A 128 -7.09 6.52 -13.17
C GLY A 128 -7.74 7.04 -14.45
N THR A 129 -7.42 6.42 -15.59
CA THR A 129 -8.05 6.77 -16.87
C THR A 129 -9.54 6.47 -16.86
N ALA A 130 -9.94 5.29 -16.38
CA ALA A 130 -11.34 4.91 -16.26
C ALA A 130 -12.09 5.86 -15.30
N ALA A 131 -11.48 6.24 -14.18
CA ALA A 131 -12.07 7.17 -13.23
C ALA A 131 -12.30 8.55 -13.84
N ILE A 132 -11.37 9.08 -14.65
CA ILE A 132 -11.55 10.36 -15.34
C ILE A 132 -12.70 10.28 -16.34
N GLN A 133 -12.70 9.25 -17.19
CA GLN A 133 -13.71 9.08 -18.24
C GLN A 133 -15.11 8.84 -17.65
N GLN A 134 -15.23 7.91 -16.70
CA GLN A 134 -16.53 7.51 -16.13
C GLN A 134 -17.17 8.59 -15.25
N ASN A 135 -16.38 9.35 -14.48
CA ASN A 135 -16.94 10.34 -13.56
C ASN A 135 -17.18 11.70 -14.23
N PHE A 136 -16.31 12.11 -15.16
CA PHE A 136 -16.43 13.43 -15.81
C PHE A 136 -17.06 13.38 -17.20
N GLY A 137 -17.20 12.19 -17.82
CA GLY A 137 -17.78 12.03 -19.16
C GLY A 137 -16.97 12.75 -20.25
N VAL A 138 -15.66 12.92 -20.04
CA VAL A 138 -14.74 13.60 -20.96
C VAL A 138 -13.66 12.63 -21.42
N LEU A 139 -13.12 12.89 -22.61
CA LEU A 139 -12.02 12.12 -23.21
C LEU A 139 -12.44 10.69 -23.60
N ASP A 140 -13.66 10.48 -24.09
CA ASP A 140 -14.16 9.17 -24.59
C ASP A 140 -13.76 8.85 -26.04
N GLY A 141 -13.04 9.74 -26.72
CA GLY A 141 -12.57 9.52 -28.09
C GLY A 141 -11.40 8.52 -28.18
N ALA A 142 -11.07 8.08 -29.40
CA ALA A 142 -9.97 7.13 -29.67
C ALA A 142 -8.61 7.55 -29.07
N TYR A 143 -8.37 8.87 -28.95
CA TYR A 143 -7.16 9.42 -28.35
C TYR A 143 -7.28 9.77 -26.86
N GLY A 144 -8.50 9.77 -26.31
CA GLY A 144 -8.75 10.25 -24.96
C GLY A 144 -8.07 9.41 -23.89
N LYS A 145 -7.96 8.08 -24.11
CA LYS A 145 -7.23 7.18 -23.21
C LYS A 145 -5.74 7.52 -23.12
N TYR A 146 -5.12 7.89 -24.24
CA TYR A 146 -3.70 8.30 -24.28
C TYR A 146 -3.49 9.67 -23.62
N ILE A 147 -4.43 10.60 -23.81
CA ILE A 147 -4.40 11.92 -23.16
C ILE A 147 -4.52 11.77 -21.65
N CYS A 148 -5.47 10.96 -21.15
CA CYS A 148 -5.59 10.65 -19.72
C CYS A 148 -4.31 10.04 -19.16
N ALA A 149 -3.73 9.06 -19.85
CA ALA A 149 -2.48 8.43 -19.43
C ALA A 149 -1.32 9.44 -19.38
N LEU A 150 -1.20 10.32 -20.38
CA LEU A 150 -0.19 11.38 -20.40
C LEU A 150 -0.38 12.39 -19.26
N LEU A 151 -1.62 12.81 -19.00
CA LEU A 151 -1.94 13.71 -17.88
C LEU A 151 -1.57 13.08 -16.55
N LEU A 152 -1.96 11.83 -16.31
CA LEU A 152 -1.60 11.08 -15.11
C LEU A 152 -0.09 10.91 -14.98
N PHE A 153 0.62 10.71 -16.09
CA PHE A 153 2.07 10.61 -16.09
C PHE A 153 2.73 11.93 -15.69
N VAL A 154 2.31 13.05 -16.28
CA VAL A 154 2.82 14.40 -15.93
C VAL A 154 2.57 14.73 -14.47
N ILE A 155 1.35 14.48 -13.97
CA ILE A 155 1.00 14.69 -12.57
C ILE A 155 1.84 13.80 -11.66
N GLY A 156 1.95 12.50 -11.99
CA GLY A 156 2.76 11.54 -11.24
C GLY A 156 4.22 11.95 -11.17
N SER A 157 4.84 12.35 -12.29
CA SER A 157 6.21 12.85 -12.34
C SER A 157 6.40 14.12 -11.51
N ALA A 158 5.46 15.07 -11.58
CA ALA A 158 5.52 16.29 -10.78
C ALA A 158 5.44 15.99 -9.27
N VAL A 159 4.59 15.04 -8.86
CA VAL A 159 4.48 14.58 -7.47
C VAL A 159 5.77 13.91 -7.01
N VAL A 160 6.37 13.04 -7.84
CA VAL A 160 7.65 12.38 -7.52
C VAL A 160 8.78 13.41 -7.35
N TRP A 161 8.87 14.41 -8.24
CA TRP A 161 9.86 15.48 -8.09
C TRP A 161 9.61 16.35 -6.85
N SER A 162 8.35 16.61 -6.52
CA SER A 162 7.99 17.35 -5.32
C SER A 162 8.34 16.57 -4.04
N TYR A 163 8.25 15.24 -4.08
CA TYR A 163 8.64 14.37 -2.97
C TYR A 163 10.16 14.43 -2.69
N ASP A 164 10.99 14.54 -3.72
CA ASP A 164 12.45 14.59 -3.59
C ASP A 164 12.97 15.97 -3.10
N SER A 165 12.15 17.03 -3.17
CA SER A 165 12.55 18.41 -2.84
C SER A 165 12.67 18.78 -1.34
N GLY A 166 12.62 17.81 -0.42
CA GLY A 166 13.01 17.99 0.99
C GLY A 166 11.96 17.67 2.06
N SER A 167 12.33 17.91 3.33
CA SER A 167 11.62 17.38 4.53
C SER A 167 10.20 17.92 4.76
N LYS A 168 9.87 19.10 4.22
CA LYS A 168 8.50 19.65 4.29
C LYS A 168 7.57 19.02 3.23
N GLY A 169 8.10 18.71 2.04
CA GLY A 169 7.33 18.09 0.94
C GLY A 169 6.85 16.69 1.29
N VAL A 170 7.72 15.89 1.91
CA VAL A 170 7.40 14.52 2.38
C VAL A 170 6.24 14.54 3.38
N LYS A 171 6.23 15.46 4.36
CA LYS A 171 5.15 15.55 5.35
C LYS A 171 3.81 15.93 4.72
N VAL A 172 3.80 16.87 3.79
CA VAL A 172 2.59 17.27 3.07
C VAL A 172 2.07 16.11 2.22
N PHE A 173 2.97 15.41 1.53
CA PHE A 173 2.64 14.22 0.75
C PHE A 173 2.01 13.12 1.61
N GLU A 174 2.59 12.81 2.77
CA GLU A 174 2.03 11.85 3.71
C GLU A 174 0.62 12.23 4.19
N ILE A 175 0.37 13.51 4.45
CA ILE A 175 -0.95 13.99 4.87
C ILE A 175 -1.97 13.82 3.74
N ILE A 176 -1.63 14.27 2.52
CA ILE A 176 -2.51 14.11 1.35
C ILE A 176 -2.83 12.64 1.11
N LEU A 177 -1.82 11.78 1.16
CA LEU A 177 -1.99 10.34 0.97
C LEU A 177 -2.88 9.72 2.04
N LYS A 178 -2.73 10.08 3.32
CA LYS A 178 -3.62 9.63 4.40
C LYS A 178 -5.07 10.08 4.17
N ILE A 179 -5.27 11.32 3.72
CA ILE A 179 -6.60 11.86 3.38
C ILE A 179 -7.22 11.06 2.22
N MET A 180 -6.45 10.80 1.15
CA MET A 180 -6.92 10.01 0.01
C MET A 180 -7.34 8.60 0.44
N VAL A 181 -6.52 7.92 1.24
CA VAL A 181 -6.86 6.59 1.79
C VAL A 181 -8.12 6.66 2.63
N ALA A 182 -8.25 7.66 3.51
CA ALA A 182 -9.44 7.83 4.32
C ALA A 182 -10.70 8.01 3.47
N ILE A 183 -10.64 8.82 2.40
CA ILE A 183 -11.76 9.00 1.45
C ILE A 183 -12.13 7.69 0.78
N VAL A 184 -11.14 6.91 0.32
CA VAL A 184 -11.39 5.59 -0.30
C VAL A 184 -12.09 4.66 0.68
N VAL A 185 -11.59 4.55 1.91
CA VAL A 185 -12.19 3.72 2.96
C VAL A 185 -13.63 4.15 3.24
N VAL A 186 -13.86 5.45 3.49
CA VAL A 186 -15.21 5.99 3.74
C VAL A 186 -16.15 5.72 2.56
N SER A 187 -15.65 5.82 1.32
CA SER A 187 -16.45 5.54 0.12
C SER A 187 -16.90 4.08 0.07
N PHE A 188 -15.99 3.12 0.32
CA PHE A 188 -16.35 1.70 0.36
C PHE A 188 -17.32 1.37 1.49
N PHE A 189 -17.10 1.91 2.69
CA PHE A 189 -18.07 1.77 3.80
C PHE A 189 -19.43 2.38 3.45
N GLY A 190 -19.44 3.53 2.78
CA GLY A 190 -20.65 4.17 2.28
C GLY A 190 -21.45 3.26 1.35
N VAL A 191 -20.76 2.59 0.41
CA VAL A 191 -21.39 1.59 -0.49
C VAL A 191 -21.96 0.41 0.31
N VAL A 192 -21.22 -0.15 1.27
CA VAL A 192 -21.69 -1.26 2.11
C VAL A 192 -22.94 -0.86 2.90
N VAL A 193 -22.96 0.32 3.49
CA VAL A 193 -24.12 0.83 4.24
C VAL A 193 -25.31 1.07 3.30
N ALA A 194 -25.10 1.70 2.14
CA ALA A 194 -26.14 1.96 1.16
C ALA A 194 -26.77 0.66 0.60
N MET A 195 -25.98 -0.42 0.50
CA MET A 195 -26.44 -1.73 0.04
C MET A 195 -26.85 -2.68 1.17
N SER A 196 -26.77 -2.27 2.43
CA SER A 196 -26.96 -3.15 3.61
C SER A 196 -28.26 -3.96 3.61
N GLY A 197 -29.34 -3.42 3.04
CA GLY A 197 -30.63 -4.11 2.91
C GLY A 197 -30.69 -5.17 1.79
N ARG A 198 -29.69 -5.24 0.93
CA ARG A 198 -29.56 -6.22 -0.18
C ARG A 198 -28.44 -7.24 0.05
N LEU A 199 -27.64 -7.06 1.10
CA LEU A 199 -26.52 -7.95 1.42
C LEU A 199 -27.00 -9.13 2.26
N ASN A 200 -26.64 -10.35 1.84
CA ASN A 200 -26.86 -11.55 2.65
C ASN A 200 -25.75 -11.67 3.70
N TRP A 201 -25.96 -11.05 4.86
CA TRP A 201 -24.99 -11.05 5.96
C TRP A 201 -24.60 -12.46 6.42
N GLY A 202 -25.53 -13.42 6.36
CA GLY A 202 -25.24 -14.82 6.69
C GLY A 202 -24.17 -15.41 5.77
N GLU A 203 -24.36 -15.25 4.46
CA GLU A 203 -23.38 -15.72 3.47
C GLU A 203 -22.03 -14.99 3.56
N ILE A 204 -22.04 -13.69 3.90
CA ILE A 204 -20.81 -12.92 4.12
C ILE A 204 -20.01 -13.51 5.29
N PHE A 205 -20.66 -13.79 6.41
CA PHE A 205 -19.98 -14.39 7.57
C PHE A 205 -19.48 -15.80 7.29
N THR A 206 -20.26 -16.62 6.58
CA THR A 206 -19.79 -17.94 6.14
C THR A 206 -18.66 -17.86 5.13
N GLY A 207 -18.63 -16.80 4.31
CA GLY A 207 -17.58 -16.54 3.35
C GLY A 207 -16.18 -16.31 3.95
N PHE A 208 -16.12 -15.93 5.23
CA PHE A 208 -14.86 -15.85 5.98
C PHE A 208 -14.37 -17.21 6.50
N ILE A 209 -15.17 -18.27 6.37
CA ILE A 209 -14.78 -19.64 6.72
C ILE A 209 -14.13 -20.29 5.48
N PRO A 210 -12.90 -20.81 5.59
CA PRO A 210 -12.23 -21.45 4.45
C PRO A 210 -13.01 -22.64 3.90
N ASN A 211 -13.41 -22.55 2.63
CA ASN A 211 -14.01 -23.66 1.88
C ASN A 211 -13.11 -24.07 0.71
N PHE A 212 -12.38 -25.17 0.88
CA PHE A 212 -11.46 -25.69 -0.13
C PHE A 212 -12.15 -26.46 -1.27
N SER A 213 -13.46 -26.74 -1.15
CA SER A 213 -14.22 -27.43 -2.19
C SER A 213 -14.36 -26.62 -3.48
N LEU A 214 -14.06 -25.33 -3.44
CA LEU A 214 -14.11 -24.41 -4.59
C LEU A 214 -12.81 -24.41 -5.40
N LEU A 215 -11.78 -25.11 -4.92
CA LEU A 215 -10.46 -25.20 -5.55
C LEU A 215 -10.24 -26.57 -6.25
N SER A 216 -11.25 -27.44 -6.25
CA SER A 216 -11.25 -28.77 -6.88
C SER A 216 -11.97 -28.79 -8.22
#